data_AF-A0A520DW95-F1
#
_entry.id   AF-A0A520DW95-F1
#
_cell.length_a   1.000
_cell.length_b   1.000
_cell.length_c   1.000
_cell.angle_alpha   90.00
_cell.angle_beta   90.00
_cell.angle_gamma   90.00
#
_symmetry.space_group_name_H-M   'P 1'
#
loop_
_entity.id
_entity.type
_entity.pdbx_description
1 polymer ?
#
loop_
_entity_poly.entity_id
_entity_poly.type
_entity_poly.pdbx_seq_one_letter_code
_entity_poly.pdbx_strand_id
1 'polypeptide(L)'
;TSPTAFIRYVGANHESDYARLDEWVERIAKWKEQGLENLYFFVHQNVELASPLLSAYFIENLNKAIGTDLKIPVMGNGTTPAPSLF
;
A
#
# COMPACT_ATOMS: atom_id res chain seq x y z
N THR A 1 -22.53 -5.41 -1.31
CA THR A 1 -21.13 -4.94 -1.32
C THR A 1 -20.91 -4.12 -2.58
N SER A 2 -19.99 -3.17 -2.56
CA SER A 2 -19.58 -2.43 -3.78
C SER A 2 -18.43 -3.18 -4.44
N PRO A 3 -18.32 -3.22 -5.79
CA PRO A 3 -17.15 -3.76 -6.47
C PRO A 3 -15.89 -2.91 -6.28
N THR A 4 -16.01 -1.76 -5.60
CA THR A 4 -14.90 -0.83 -5.33
C THR A 4 -14.72 -0.59 -3.84
N ALA A 5 -13.48 -0.67 -3.37
CA ALA A 5 -13.07 -0.33 -2.01
C ALA A 5 -12.06 0.83 -2.01
N PHE A 6 -12.25 1.75 -1.05
CA PHE A 6 -11.29 2.82 -0.75
C PHE A 6 -10.82 2.67 0.69
N ILE A 7 -9.51 2.59 0.90
CA ILE A 7 -8.87 2.42 2.20
C ILE A 7 -7.81 3.51 2.35
N ARG A 8 -7.88 4.25 3.47
CA ARG A 8 -6.77 5.06 3.97
C ARG A 8 -6.12 4.34 5.14
N TYR A 9 -4.98 3.70 4.89
CA TYR A 9 -4.19 3.07 5.93
C TYR A 9 -3.39 4.12 6.68
N VAL A 10 -3.73 4.34 7.95
CA VAL A 10 -2.98 5.22 8.86
C VAL A 10 -2.05 4.35 9.69
N GLY A 11 -0.76 4.50 9.42
CA GLY A 11 0.28 3.80 10.15
C GLY A 11 0.60 4.44 11.49
N ALA A 12 1.15 3.63 12.40
CA ALA A 12 1.52 4.03 13.75
C ALA A 12 3.00 4.43 13.88
N ASN A 13 3.78 4.37 12.79
CA ASN A 13 5.25 4.41 12.79
C ASN A 13 5.85 3.37 13.75
N HIS A 14 5.26 2.17 13.81
CA HIS A 14 5.65 1.09 14.71
C HIS A 14 5.80 -0.22 13.94
N GLU A 15 6.59 -1.16 14.43
CA GLU A 15 6.81 -2.48 13.77
C GLU A 15 5.52 -3.27 13.53
N SER A 16 4.48 -3.02 14.35
CA SER A 16 3.16 -3.63 14.17
C SER A 16 2.47 -3.22 12.87
N ASP A 17 2.92 -2.15 12.20
CA ASP A 17 2.39 -1.76 10.90
C ASP A 17 2.59 -2.86 9.83
N TYR A 18 3.67 -3.64 9.91
CA TYR A 18 3.90 -4.75 8.98
C TYR A 18 2.86 -5.86 9.17
N ALA A 19 2.66 -6.31 10.42
CA ALA A 19 1.67 -7.33 10.74
C ALA A 19 0.24 -6.90 10.36
N ARG A 20 -0.10 -5.62 10.59
CA ARG A 20 -1.39 -5.05 10.18
C ARG A 20 -1.55 -5.03 8.66
N LEU A 21 -0.48 -4.77 7.90
CA LEU A 21 -0.52 -4.84 6.44
C LEU A 21 -0.72 -6.27 5.95
N ASP A 22 -0.12 -7.26 6.60
CA ASP A 22 -0.33 -8.67 6.27
C ASP A 22 -1.79 -9.09 6.48
N GLU A 23 -2.42 -8.67 7.59
CA GLU A 23 -3.86 -8.88 7.82
C GLU A 23 -4.73 -8.22 6.73
N TRP A 24 -4.31 -7.05 6.22
CA TRP A 24 -4.99 -6.39 5.12
C TRP A 24 -4.84 -7.15 3.80
N VAL A 25 -3.68 -7.73 3.52
CA VAL A 25 -3.46 -8.58 2.33
C VAL A 25 -4.43 -9.76 2.35
N GLU A 26 -4.55 -10.47 3.48
CA GLU A 26 -5.51 -11.57 3.62
C GLU A 26 -6.96 -11.12 3.40
N ARG A 27 -7.32 -9.96 3.95
CA ARG A 27 -8.67 -9.39 3.80
C ARG A 27 -8.98 -9.06 2.34
N ILE A 28 -8.02 -8.47 1.64
CA ILE A 28 -8.17 -8.09 0.22
C ILE A 28 -8.24 -9.34 -0.66
N ALA A 29 -7.47 -10.39 -0.37
CA ALA A 29 -7.57 -11.66 -1.07
C ALA A 29 -9.00 -12.24 -0.98
N LYS A 30 -9.57 -12.27 0.23
CA LYS A 30 -10.97 -12.68 0.42
C LYS A 30 -11.97 -11.79 -0.32
N TRP A 31 -11.76 -10.48 -0.32
CA TRP A 31 -12.63 -9.56 -1.05
C TRP A 31 -12.51 -9.74 -2.57
N LYS A 32 -11.34 -10.08 -3.09
CA LYS A 32 -11.12 -10.38 -4.50
C LYS A 32 -11.94 -11.58 -4.95
N GLU A 33 -11.94 -12.65 -4.16
CA GLU A 33 -12.78 -13.83 -4.38
C GLU A 33 -14.29 -13.50 -4.33
N GLN A 34 -14.67 -12.50 -3.54
CA GLN A 34 -16.05 -12.03 -3.40
C GLN A 34 -16.48 -10.99 -4.45
N GLY A 35 -15.64 -10.72 -5.46
CA GLY A 35 -15.97 -9.82 -6.57
C GLY A 35 -15.49 -8.38 -6.39
N LEU A 36 -14.45 -8.13 -5.59
CA LEU A 36 -13.76 -6.84 -5.60
C LEU A 36 -13.05 -6.63 -6.95
N GLU A 37 -13.40 -5.56 -7.64
CA GLU A 37 -12.83 -5.16 -8.93
C GLU A 37 -11.77 -4.08 -8.74
N ASN A 38 -12.10 -3.03 -7.98
CA ASN A 38 -11.24 -1.86 -7.79
C ASN A 38 -10.85 -1.68 -6.32
N LEU A 39 -9.56 -1.48 -6.08
CA LEU A 39 -9.02 -1.17 -4.77
C LEU A 39 -8.17 0.11 -4.84
N TYR A 40 -8.52 1.09 -4.01
CA TYR A 40 -7.74 2.29 -3.79
C TYR A 40 -7.19 2.27 -2.36
N PHE A 41 -5.89 2.02 -2.22
CA PHE A 41 -5.23 1.86 -0.91
C PHE A 41 -4.17 2.95 -0.70
N PHE A 42 -4.43 3.89 0.21
CA PHE A 42 -3.58 5.05 0.49
C PHE A 42 -2.86 4.88 1.82
N VAL A 43 -1.53 4.77 1.78
CA VAL A 43 -0.69 4.66 2.99
C VAL A 43 -0.30 6.05 3.48
N HIS A 44 -0.56 6.34 4.74
CA HIS A 44 -0.17 7.58 5.40
C HIS A 44 0.68 7.27 6.64
N GLN A 45 1.88 7.83 6.69
CA GLN A 45 2.75 7.86 7.87
C GLN A 45 3.13 9.32 8.17
N ASN A 46 3.54 9.56 9.41
CA ASN A 46 4.07 10.87 9.82
C ASN A 46 5.53 11.07 9.40
N VAL A 47 6.27 9.96 9.24
CA VAL A 47 7.67 9.97 8.79
C VAL A 47 7.74 9.75 7.29
N GLU A 48 8.28 10.71 6.53
CA GLU A 48 8.26 10.71 5.06
C GLU A 48 8.83 9.43 4.42
N LEU A 49 9.98 8.94 4.91
CA LEU A 49 10.60 7.72 4.35
C LEU A 49 9.82 6.43 4.68
N ALA A 50 8.96 6.44 5.70
CA ALA A 50 8.25 5.22 6.11
C ALA A 50 7.11 4.86 5.15
N SER A 51 6.47 5.84 4.51
CA SER A 51 5.38 5.59 3.56
C SER A 51 5.81 4.80 2.31
N PRO A 52 6.90 5.17 1.60
CA PRO A 52 7.41 4.38 0.48
C PRO A 52 7.79 2.95 0.87
N LEU A 53 8.43 2.76 2.03
CA LEU A 53 8.85 1.45 2.52
C LEU A 53 7.67 0.53 2.80
N LEU A 54 6.66 1.01 3.53
CA LEU A 54 5.46 0.21 3.80
C LEU A 54 4.64 -0.05 2.55
N SER A 55 4.62 0.89 1.61
CA SER A 55 3.94 0.69 0.32
C SER A 55 4.65 -0.39 -0.50
N ALA A 56 5.99 -0.39 -0.53
CA ALA A 56 6.77 -1.44 -1.20
C ALA A 56 6.48 -2.82 -0.58
N TYR A 57 6.56 -2.93 0.75
CA TYR A 57 6.24 -4.16 1.48
C TYR A 57 4.82 -4.67 1.15
N PHE A 58 3.82 -3.78 1.24
CA PHE A 58 2.44 -4.13 0.97
C PHE A 58 2.21 -4.58 -0.48
N ILE A 59 2.80 -3.88 -1.45
CA ILE A 59 2.68 -4.21 -2.88
C ILE A 59 3.32 -5.57 -3.18
N GLU A 60 4.50 -5.86 -2.62
CA GLU A 60 5.16 -7.16 -2.80
C GLU A 60 4.29 -8.32 -2.29
N ASN A 61 3.72 -8.18 -1.10
CA ASN A 61 2.88 -9.22 -0.51
C ASN A 61 1.54 -9.34 -1.24
N LEU A 62 0.93 -8.23 -1.66
CA LEU A 62 -0.32 -8.23 -2.39
C LEU A 62 -0.16 -8.89 -3.78
N ASN A 63 0.91 -8.55 -4.51
CA ASN A 63 1.23 -9.18 -5.81
C ASN A 63 1.34 -10.70 -5.68
N LYS A 64 2.04 -11.19 -4.64
CA LYS A 64 2.15 -12.63 -4.37
C LYS A 64 0.81 -13.26 -4.01
N ALA A 65 -0.01 -12.60 -3.20
CA ALA A 65 -1.24 -13.16 -2.66
C ALA A 65 -2.38 -13.25 -3.68
N ILE A 66 -2.52 -12.26 -4.58
CA ILE A 66 -3.65 -12.18 -5.52
C ILE A 66 -3.22 -12.14 -6.99
N GLY A 67 -1.93 -12.38 -7.28
CA GLY A 67 -1.42 -12.52 -8.64
C GLY A 67 -1.40 -11.21 -9.44
N THR A 68 -1.27 -10.05 -8.78
CA THR A 68 -1.14 -8.75 -9.45
C THR A 68 0.32 -8.45 -9.82
N ASP A 69 0.51 -7.51 -10.75
CA ASP A 69 1.83 -7.01 -11.17
C ASP A 69 1.93 -5.50 -10.93
N LEU A 70 1.60 -5.08 -9.70
CA LEU A 70 1.71 -3.68 -9.31
C LEU A 70 3.19 -3.29 -9.19
N LYS A 71 3.54 -2.12 -9.73
CA LYS A 71 4.90 -1.60 -9.65
C LYS A 71 5.27 -1.23 -8.21
N ILE A 72 6.37 -1.79 -7.73
CA ILE A 72 6.96 -1.45 -6.44
C ILE A 72 7.58 -0.04 -6.54
N PRO A 73 7.29 0.88 -5.59
CA PRO A 73 7.84 2.22 -5.61
C PRO A 73 9.36 2.20 -5.46
N VAL A 74 10.04 3.03 -6.25
CA VAL A 74 11.49 3.25 -6.12
C VAL A 74 11.73 4.27 -5.02
N MET A 75 12.60 3.94 -4.07
CA MET A 75 13.05 4.87 -3.05
C MET A 75 13.75 6.04 -3.73
N GLY A 76 13.23 7.26 -3.58
CA GLY A 76 13.89 8.44 -4.12
C GLY A 76 15.24 8.67 -3.46
N ASN A 77 16.31 8.77 -4.25
CA ASN A 77 17.70 8.90 -3.78
C ASN A 77 18.00 10.26 -3.12
N GLY A 78 16.99 11.00 -2.65
CA GLY A 78 17.14 12.38 -2.16
C GLY A 78 17.54 13.42 -3.23
N THR A 79 17.72 13.01 -4.49
CA THR A 79 18.14 13.89 -5.60
C THR A 79 17.01 14.28 -6.55
N THR A 80 15.76 13.87 -6.27
CA THR A 80 14.62 14.37 -7.03
C THR A 80 14.47 15.85 -6.68
N PRO A 81 14.66 16.79 -7.63
CA PRO A 81 14.41 18.19 -7.35
C PRO A 81 12.98 18.31 -6.84
N ALA A 82 12.76 19.06 -5.75
CA ALA A 82 11.42 19.39 -5.32
C ALA A 82 10.63 19.86 -6.54
N PRO A 83 9.39 19.39 -6.76
CA PRO A 83 8.60 19.85 -7.90
C PRO A 83 8.56 21.37 -7.84
N SER A 84 9.08 22.01 -8.89
CA SER A 84 9.01 23.45 -9.06
C SER A 84 7.53 23.82 -9.11
N LEU A 85 7.03 24.41 -8.03
CA LEU A 85 5.73 25.06 -7.99
C LEU A 85 5.80 26.31 -8.87
N PHE A 86 5.54 26.12 -10.17
CA PHE A 86 4.70 27.09 -10.86
C PHE A 86 3.25 26.84 -10.43
#